data_AF-A0A0S6W5J9-F1
#
_entry.id   AF-A0A0S6W5J9-F1
#
_cell.length_a   1.000
_cell.length_b   1.000
_cell.length_c   1.000
_cell.angle_alpha   90.00
_cell.angle_beta   90.00
_cell.angle_gamma   90.00
#
_symmetry.space_group_name_H-M   'P 1'
#
loop_
_entity.id
_entity.type
_entity.pdbx_description
1 polymer ?
#
loop_
_entity_poly.entity_id
_entity_poly.type
_entity_poly.pdbx_seq_one_letter_code
_entity_poly.pdbx_strand_id
1 'polypeptide(L)'
;MTADGFSLDDKRTPTDVNDIPDLLAKWPERAAGGNAYRVPIAAILADASVSLSAGRYKPMQTEAVEHDAPQDILAEVLTYEQEIIQKTQALLAALNL
;
A
#
# COMPACT_ATOMS: atom_id res chain seq x y z
N MET A 1 6.20 13.69 -5.17
CA MET A 1 5.60 14.92 -4.66
C MET A 1 4.35 14.52 -3.92
N THR A 2 4.17 15.04 -2.72
CA THR A 2 3.09 14.73 -1.79
C THR A 2 2.17 15.95 -1.59
N ALA A 3 2.72 17.16 -1.56
CA ALA A 3 1.93 18.39 -1.50
C ALA A 3 2.55 19.54 -2.32
N ASP A 4 1.71 20.42 -2.85
CA ASP A 4 2.07 21.56 -3.69
C ASP A 4 1.88 22.91 -2.98
N GLY A 5 1.66 22.90 -1.66
CA GLY A 5 1.34 24.10 -0.89
C GLY A 5 -0.16 24.45 -0.86
N PHE A 6 -1.04 23.55 -1.30
CA PHE A 6 -2.48 23.73 -1.23
C PHE A 6 -3.20 22.48 -0.68
N SER A 7 -4.44 22.66 -0.22
CA SER A 7 -5.33 21.56 0.14
C SER A 7 -5.69 20.71 -1.09
N LEU A 8 -5.97 19.41 -0.86
CA LEU A 8 -6.38 18.48 -1.92
C LEU A 8 -7.88 18.58 -2.27
N ASP A 9 -8.63 19.39 -1.55
CA ASP A 9 -10.03 19.67 -1.86
C ASP A 9 -10.16 20.76 -2.94
N ASP A 10 -11.36 20.88 -3.51
CA ASP A 10 -11.68 21.86 -4.55
C ASP A 10 -11.41 23.31 -4.13
N LYS A 11 -11.39 23.59 -2.82
CA LYS A 11 -11.16 24.95 -2.32
C LYS A 11 -9.71 25.38 -2.50
N ARG A 12 -8.77 24.43 -2.64
CA ARG A 12 -7.34 24.69 -2.90
C ARG A 12 -6.82 25.81 -2.01
N THR A 13 -6.99 25.64 -0.70
CA THR A 13 -6.60 26.64 0.29
C THR A 13 -5.09 26.51 0.55
N PRO A 14 -4.32 27.60 0.66
CA PRO A 14 -2.89 27.51 0.95
C PRO A 14 -2.58 26.69 2.21
N THR A 15 -1.51 25.91 2.16
CA THR A 15 -1.00 25.11 3.27
C THR A 15 0.51 25.28 3.43
N ASP A 16 1.02 24.96 4.61
CA ASP A 16 2.46 25.07 4.91
C ASP A 16 3.29 23.93 4.30
N VAL A 17 2.64 22.86 3.81
CA VAL A 17 3.32 21.68 3.26
C VAL A 17 3.47 21.85 1.75
N ASN A 18 4.70 22.10 1.28
CA ASN A 18 4.99 22.32 -0.13
C ASN A 18 6.34 21.71 -0.56
N ASP A 19 6.29 20.71 -1.43
CA ASP A 19 7.47 20.01 -1.94
C ASP A 19 8.08 20.68 -3.19
N ILE A 20 7.40 21.64 -3.82
CA ILE A 20 7.84 22.24 -5.09
C ILE A 20 9.24 22.87 -4.99
N PRO A 21 9.58 23.66 -3.95
CA PRO A 21 10.92 24.26 -3.85
C PRO A 21 12.04 23.21 -3.81
N ASP A 22 11.85 22.13 -3.06
CA ASP A 22 12.79 21.01 -2.97
C ASP A 22 12.91 20.26 -4.31
N LEU A 23 11.78 20.05 -4.99
CA LEU A 23 11.76 19.43 -6.32
C LEU A 23 12.53 20.26 -7.34
N LEU A 24 12.34 21.59 -7.34
CA LEU A 24 13.07 22.50 -8.23
C LEU A 24 14.57 22.48 -7.97
N ALA A 25 14.99 22.42 -6.70
CA ALA A 25 16.40 22.32 -6.34
C ALA A 25 17.05 21.02 -6.84
N LYS A 26 16.31 19.91 -6.81
CA LYS A 26 16.81 18.56 -7.21
C LYS A 26 16.71 18.27 -8.71
N TRP A 27 15.93 19.06 -9.47
CA TRP A 27 15.66 18.82 -10.89
C TRP A 27 16.90 18.84 -11.79
N PRO A 28 17.88 19.77 -11.66
CA PRO A 28 19.03 19.84 -12.56
C PRO A 28 19.84 18.54 -12.62
N GLU A 29 20.07 17.93 -11.45
CA GLU A 29 20.79 16.67 -11.33
C GLU A 29 19.88 15.44 -11.56
N ARG A 30 18.57 15.65 -11.72
CA ARG A 30 17.53 14.62 -11.82
C ARG A 30 17.65 13.60 -10.70
N ALA A 31 17.95 14.05 -9.48
CA ALA A 31 18.27 13.17 -8.36
C ALA A 31 17.14 12.15 -8.13
N ALA A 32 17.51 10.88 -7.94
CA ALA A 32 16.55 9.84 -7.57
C ALA A 32 16.23 9.92 -6.06
N GLY A 33 15.05 9.46 -5.66
CA GLY A 33 14.60 9.42 -4.27
C GLY A 33 13.25 8.70 -4.13
N GLY A 34 12.68 8.65 -2.91
CA GLY A 34 11.42 7.92 -2.68
C GLY A 34 10.25 8.38 -3.56
N ASN A 35 10.29 9.65 -3.98
CA ASN A 35 9.27 10.28 -4.83
C ASN A 35 9.74 10.56 -6.27
N ALA A 36 10.94 10.14 -6.66
CA ALA A 36 11.52 10.42 -7.97
C ALA A 36 12.37 9.24 -8.45
N TYR A 37 12.05 8.72 -9.63
CA TYR A 37 12.77 7.60 -10.23
C TYR A 37 12.96 7.84 -11.73
N ARG A 38 13.91 7.12 -12.31
CA ARG A 38 14.26 7.22 -13.73
C ARG A 38 13.85 5.95 -14.44
N VAL A 39 13.31 6.10 -15.63
CA VAL A 39 12.88 4.99 -16.48
C VAL A 39 13.65 5.09 -17.79
N PRO A 40 14.36 4.03 -18.23
CA PRO A 40 14.99 4.01 -19.54
C PRO A 40 13.95 4.15 -20.65
N ILE A 41 14.23 4.97 -21.67
CA ILE A 41 13.29 5.18 -22.79
C ILE A 41 12.96 3.88 -23.53
N ALA A 42 13.92 2.96 -23.65
CA ALA A 42 13.71 1.66 -24.26
C ALA A 42 12.63 0.84 -23.55
N ALA A 43 12.52 0.94 -22.21
CA ALA A 43 11.49 0.26 -21.44
C ALA A 43 10.10 0.83 -21.69
N ILE A 44 9.99 2.15 -21.92
CA ILE A 44 8.74 2.82 -22.27
C ILE A 44 8.31 2.46 -23.69
N LEU A 45 9.24 2.44 -24.63
CA LEU A 45 8.95 2.12 -26.03
C LEU A 45 8.67 0.63 -26.28
N ALA A 46 9.11 -0.25 -25.38
CA ALA A 46 8.77 -1.68 -25.43
C ALA A 46 7.30 -1.94 -25.07
N ASP A 47 6.65 -1.03 -24.35
CA ASP A 47 5.21 -1.09 -24.10
C ASP A 47 4.46 -0.66 -25.36
N ALA A 48 3.62 -1.54 -25.91
CA ALA A 48 2.80 -1.26 -27.09
C ALA A 48 1.89 -0.02 -26.93
N SER A 49 1.47 0.29 -25.70
CA SER A 49 0.66 1.48 -25.40
C SER A 49 1.48 2.74 -25.16
N VAL A 50 2.82 2.62 -25.05
CA VAL A 50 3.75 3.69 -24.70
C VAL A 50 3.25 4.49 -23.48
N SER A 51 2.69 3.78 -22.49
CA SER A 51 2.11 4.42 -21.33
C SER A 51 3.19 5.15 -20.55
N LEU A 52 2.88 6.35 -20.04
CA LEU A 52 3.72 7.10 -19.11
C LEU A 52 3.20 7.02 -17.66
N SER A 53 2.30 6.06 -17.39
CA SER A 53 1.73 5.89 -16.07
C SER A 53 2.81 5.61 -15.04
N ALA A 54 2.83 6.42 -13.97
CA ALA A 54 3.79 6.26 -12.90
C ALA A 54 3.74 4.86 -12.30
N GLY A 55 2.54 4.32 -12.04
CA GLY A 55 2.36 2.99 -11.43
C GLY A 55 2.98 1.83 -12.22
N ARG A 56 3.21 2.00 -13.53
CA ARG A 56 3.81 0.96 -14.38
C ARG A 56 5.32 0.84 -14.20
N TYR A 57 6.00 1.95 -13.92
CA TYR A 57 7.46 1.99 -13.82
C TYR A 57 7.97 2.38 -12.45
N LYS A 58 7.07 2.78 -11.53
CA LYS A 58 7.42 3.06 -10.16
C LYS A 58 8.04 1.78 -9.58
N PRO A 59 9.27 1.84 -9.05
CA PRO A 59 9.85 0.70 -8.37
C PRO A 59 8.89 0.25 -7.26
N MET A 60 8.34 -0.95 -7.38
CA MET A 60 7.65 -1.59 -6.27
C MET A 60 8.72 -1.95 -5.24
N GLN A 61 8.73 -1.23 -4.12
CA GLN A 61 9.37 -1.73 -2.92
C GLN A 61 8.40 -2.75 -2.34
N THR A 62 8.64 -4.03 -2.64
CA THR A 62 7.97 -5.12 -1.94
C THR A 62 8.57 -5.16 -0.54
N GLU A 63 7.92 -4.53 0.42
CA GLU A 63 8.24 -4.82 1.82
C GLU A 63 7.87 -6.27 2.07
N ALA A 64 8.83 -7.06 2.54
CA ALA A 64 8.55 -8.41 2.99
C ALA A 64 7.67 -8.27 4.23
N VAL A 65 6.38 -8.51 4.07
CA VAL A 65 5.47 -8.63 5.20
C VAL A 65 5.77 -9.98 5.82
N GLU A 66 6.28 -9.97 7.05
CA GLU A 66 6.35 -11.20 7.82
C GLU A 66 4.93 -11.63 8.18
N HIS A 67 4.61 -12.86 7.83
CA HIS A 67 3.37 -13.52 8.20
C HIS A 67 3.70 -14.62 9.19
N ASP A 68 2.76 -14.90 10.09
CA ASP A 68 2.84 -16.03 10.98
C ASP A 68 3.00 -17.34 10.18
N ALA A 69 3.65 -18.33 10.78
CA ALA A 69 3.82 -19.60 10.10
C ALA A 69 2.44 -20.23 9.84
N PRO A 70 2.23 -20.93 8.71
CA PRO A 70 0.93 -21.54 8.39
C PRO A 70 0.39 -22.46 9.50
N GLN A 71 1.30 -23.11 10.25
CA GLN A 71 0.95 -23.94 11.40
C GLN A 71 0.34 -23.17 12.57
N ASP A 72 0.76 -21.93 12.80
CA ASP A 72 0.31 -21.09 13.91
C ASP A 72 -1.09 -20.55 13.58
N ILE A 73 -1.28 -20.08 12.35
CA ILE A 73 -2.59 -19.68 11.81
C ILE A 73 -3.58 -20.84 11.92
N LEU A 74 -3.15 -22.05 11.53
CA LEU A 74 -4.02 -23.23 11.58
C LEU A 74 -4.36 -23.64 13.03
N ALA A 75 -3.41 -23.52 13.95
CA ALA A 75 -3.65 -23.79 15.37
C ALA A 75 -4.65 -22.78 15.98
N GLU A 76 -4.57 -21.52 15.57
CA GLU A 76 -5.53 -20.48 15.97
C GLU A 76 -6.93 -20.78 15.44
N VAL A 77 -7.05 -21.14 14.16
CA VAL A 77 -8.31 -21.55 13.54
C VAL A 77 -8.94 -22.74 14.28
N LEU A 78 -8.15 -23.78 14.59
CA LEU A 78 -8.64 -24.95 15.34
C LEU A 78 -9.13 -24.59 16.74
N THR A 79 -8.49 -23.61 17.38
CA THR A 79 -8.92 -23.10 18.70
C THR A 79 -10.29 -22.43 18.59
N TYR A 80 -10.48 -21.56 17.61
CA TYR A 80 -11.78 -20.92 17.37
C TYR A 80 -12.88 -21.91 17.05
N GLU A 81 -12.59 -22.94 16.24
CA GLU A 81 -13.55 -24.01 15.94
C GLU A 81 -13.99 -24.76 17.21
N GLN A 82 -13.05 -25.07 18.11
CA GLN A 82 -13.38 -25.72 19.39
C GLN A 82 -14.27 -24.83 20.26
N GLU A 83 -13.97 -23.53 20.35
CA GLU A 83 -14.81 -22.60 21.11
C GLU A 83 -16.22 -22.49 20.53
N ILE A 84 -16.34 -22.43 19.21
CA ILE A 84 -17.63 -22.42 18.50
C ILE A 84 -18.43 -23.68 18.84
N ILE A 85 -17.80 -24.85 18.76
CA ILE A 85 -18.44 -26.13 19.09
C ILE A 85 -18.92 -26.12 20.56
N GLN A 86 -18.05 -25.74 21.50
CA GLN A 86 -18.40 -25.71 22.93
C GLN A 86 -19.57 -24.78 23.21
N LYS A 87 -19.55 -23.56 22.66
CA LYS A 87 -20.64 -22.57 22.84
C LYS A 87 -21.94 -23.08 22.22
N THR A 88 -21.87 -23.71 21.05
CA THR A 88 -23.05 -24.24 20.36
C THR A 88 -23.65 -25.43 21.12
N GLN A 89 -22.82 -26.32 21.66
CA GLN A 89 -23.27 -27.43 22.51
C GLN A 89 -23.90 -26.92 23.81
N ALA A 90 -23.31 -25.93 24.45
CA ALA A 90 -23.88 -25.30 25.65
C ALA A 90 -25.26 -24.68 25.36
N LEU A 91 -25.42 -24.05 24.19
CA LEU A 91 -26.71 -23.51 23.76
C LEU A 91 -27.73 -24.61 23.48
N LEU A 92 -27.35 -25.69 22.77
CA LEU A 92 -28.23 -26.84 22.54
C LEU A 92 -28.74 -27.43 23.86
N ALA A 93 -27.83 -27.65 24.81
CA ALA A 93 -28.18 -28.15 26.14
C ALA A 93 -29.13 -27.20 26.89
N ALA A 94 -28.93 -25.88 26.80
CA ALA A 94 -29.81 -24.90 27.40
C ALA A 94 -31.22 -24.86 26.76
N LEU A 95 -31.33 -25.25 25.49
CA LEU A 95 -32.59 -25.29 24.75
C LEU A 95 -33.33 -26.64 24.85
N ASN A 96 -32.78 -27.63 25.56
CA ASN A 96 -33.30 -29.00 25.64
C ASN A 96 -33.53 -29.65 24.25
N LEU A 97 -32.66 -29.34 23.28
CA LEU A 97 -32.62 -29.96 21.95
C LEU A 97 -31.58 -31.08 21.89
#